data_AF-A0AA91TVV7-F1
#
_entry.id   AF-A0AA91TVV7-F1
#
_cell.length_a   1.000
_cell.length_b   1.000
_cell.length_c   1.000
_cell.angle_alpha   90.00
_cell.angle_beta   90.00
_cell.angle_gamma   90.00
#
_symmetry.space_group_name_H-M   'P 1'
#
loop_
_entity.id
_entity.type
_entity.pdbx_description
1 polymer ?
#
loop_
_entity_poly.entity_id
_entity_poly.type
_entity_poly.pdbx_seq_one_letter_code
_entity_poly.pdbx_strand_id
1 'polypeptide(L)'
;MNVLQEFKTTKQLVLYVLEHYPETRNSDNKLYIQAAKLLGAVTLDDLNKIKLNLISVHKLRQQIQNKDGLYPATDEIKYIRNKREKEIKNYMIS
;
A
#
# COMPACT_ATOMS: atom_id res chain seq x y z
N MET A 1 -9.37 -21.61 -16.48
CA MET A 1 -10.19 -21.53 -15.25
C MET A 1 -10.00 -20.16 -14.64
N ASN A 2 -10.97 -19.25 -14.81
CA ASN A 2 -10.91 -17.90 -14.20
C ASN A 2 -11.35 -18.03 -12.74
N VAL A 3 -10.39 -18.10 -11.82
CA VAL A 3 -10.70 -18.05 -10.39
C VAL A 3 -11.05 -16.60 -10.06
N LEU A 4 -12.34 -16.31 -9.92
CA LEU A 4 -12.83 -15.12 -9.23
C LEU A 4 -12.30 -15.19 -7.79
N GLN A 5 -11.14 -14.61 -7.55
CA GLN A 5 -10.52 -14.64 -6.23
C GLN A 5 -11.32 -13.72 -5.31
N GLU A 6 -12.26 -14.31 -4.56
CA GLU A 6 -13.05 -13.57 -3.57
C GLU A 6 -12.15 -13.16 -2.40
N PHE A 7 -11.81 -11.87 -2.36
CA PHE A 7 -11.11 -11.31 -1.22
C PHE A 7 -12.08 -11.17 -0.05
N LYS A 8 -11.92 -11.99 0.99
CA LYS A 8 -12.75 -11.91 2.20
C LYS A 8 -12.48 -10.65 3.02
N THR A 9 -11.28 -10.07 2.89
CA THR A 9 -10.88 -8.88 3.65
C THR A 9 -10.02 -7.92 2.82
N THR A 10 -10.05 -6.64 3.18
CA THR A 10 -9.16 -5.61 2.61
C THR A 10 -7.68 -5.96 2.81
N LYS A 11 -7.31 -6.65 3.90
CA LYS A 11 -5.93 -7.09 4.13
C LYS A 11 -5.47 -8.06 3.05
N GLN A 12 -6.31 -9.04 2.68
CA GLN A 12 -5.99 -10.00 1.62
C GLN A 12 -5.87 -9.33 0.26
N LEU A 13 -6.77 -8.38 -0.06
CA LEU A 13 -6.68 -7.59 -1.28
C LEU A 13 -5.35 -6.82 -1.34
N VAL A 14 -4.99 -6.12 -0.27
CA VAL A 14 -3.73 -5.35 -0.20
C VAL A 14 -2.50 -6.26 -0.31
N LEU A 15 -2.50 -7.42 0.36
CA LEU A 15 -1.43 -8.40 0.25
C LEU A 15 -1.26 -8.89 -1.19
N TYR A 16 -2.37 -9.25 -1.85
CA TYR A 16 -2.36 -9.71 -3.23
C TYR A 16 -1.81 -8.64 -4.18
N VAL A 17 -2.21 -7.38 -4.00
CA VAL A 17 -1.71 -6.27 -4.82
C VAL A 17 -0.21 -6.03 -4.59
N LEU A 18 0.26 -6.06 -3.34
CA LEU A 18 1.67 -5.87 -3.03
C LEU A 18 2.56 -7.02 -3.55
N GLU A 19 2.01 -8.22 -3.61
CA GLU A 19 2.67 -9.41 -4.15
C GLU A 19 2.80 -9.35 -5.67
N HIS A 20 1.67 -9.12 -6.37
CA HIS A 20 1.58 -9.19 -7.84
C HIS A 20 1.99 -7.90 -8.55
N TYR A 21 1.90 -6.74 -7.88
CA TYR A 21 2.19 -5.42 -8.45
C TYR A 21 3.24 -4.68 -7.60
N PRO A 22 4.53 -5.05 -7.70
CA PRO A 22 5.61 -4.49 -6.89
C PRO A 22 5.78 -2.97 -7.02
N GLU A 23 5.38 -2.39 -8.15
CA GLU A 23 5.38 -0.94 -8.40
C GLU A 23 4.44 -0.15 -7.47
N THR A 24 3.49 -0.84 -6.82
CA THR A 24 2.56 -0.25 -5.86
C THR A 24 3.12 -0.16 -4.44
N ARG A 25 4.20 -0.90 -4.12
CA ARG A 25 4.80 -0.99 -2.76
C ARG A 25 5.23 0.35 -2.20
N ASN A 26 5.50 1.32 -3.06
CA ASN A 26 6.02 2.64 -2.71
C ASN A 26 4.99 3.77 -2.80
N SER A 27 3.78 3.53 -3.32
CA SER A 27 2.80 4.58 -3.57
C SER A 27 1.41 4.15 -3.13
N ASP A 28 0.85 4.86 -2.15
CA ASP A 28 -0.51 4.62 -1.64
C ASP A 28 -1.56 4.81 -2.72
N ASN A 29 -1.39 5.83 -3.56
CA ASN A 29 -2.31 6.11 -4.65
C ASN A 29 -2.30 4.97 -5.68
N LYS A 30 -1.11 4.46 -6.05
CA LYS A 30 -1.02 3.32 -6.98
C LYS A 30 -1.61 2.05 -6.37
N LEU A 31 -1.31 1.78 -5.10
CA LEU A 31 -1.87 0.64 -4.37
C LEU A 31 -3.39 0.70 -4.30
N TYR A 32 -3.94 1.87 -3.97
CA TYR A 32 -5.38 2.10 -3.89
C TYR A 32 -6.08 1.94 -5.24
N ILE A 33 -5.55 2.56 -6.29
CA ILE A 33 -6.12 2.45 -7.64
C ILE A 33 -6.09 1.00 -8.12
N GLN A 34 -4.98 0.29 -7.89
CA GLN A 34 -4.85 -1.10 -8.31
C GLN A 34 -5.80 -2.02 -7.52
N ALA A 35 -5.93 -1.80 -6.20
CA ALA A 35 -6.90 -2.49 -5.38
C ALA A 35 -8.35 -2.21 -5.82
N ALA A 36 -8.68 -0.97 -6.17
CA ALA A 36 -10.01 -0.60 -6.65
C ALA A 36 -10.32 -1.19 -8.04
N LYS A 37 -9.32 -1.25 -8.95
CA LYS A 37 -9.46 -1.95 -10.24
C LYS A 37 -9.79 -3.43 -10.06
N LEU A 38 -9.15 -4.11 -9.11
CA LEU A 38 -9.46 -5.51 -8.78
C LEU A 38 -10.88 -5.69 -8.20
N LEU A 39 -11.42 -4.66 -7.57
CA LEU A 39 -12.82 -4.61 -7.12
C LEU A 39 -13.81 -4.22 -8.23
N GLY A 40 -13.34 -4.00 -9.46
CA GLY A 40 -14.16 -3.67 -10.63
C GLY A 40 -14.24 -2.18 -10.97
N ALA A 41 -13.40 -1.31 -10.37
CA ALA A 41 -13.36 0.09 -10.76
C ALA A 41 -12.79 0.27 -12.17
N VAL A 42 -13.56 0.88 -13.07
CA VAL A 42 -13.08 1.25 -14.40
C VAL A 42 -12.97 2.78 -14.52
N THR A 43 -13.89 3.50 -13.90
CA THR A 43 -13.94 4.97 -13.93
C THR A 43 -13.63 5.59 -12.56
N LEU A 44 -13.33 6.89 -12.55
CA LEU A 44 -13.13 7.65 -11.30
C LEU A 44 -14.41 7.68 -10.43
N ASP A 45 -15.59 7.67 -11.05
CA ASP A 45 -16.86 7.62 -10.33
C ASP A 45 -17.05 6.28 -9.61
N ASP A 46 -16.54 5.19 -10.17
CA ASP A 46 -16.59 3.88 -9.54
C ASP A 46 -15.70 3.82 -8.30
N LEU A 47 -14.59 4.58 -8.27
CA LEU A 47 -13.76 4.70 -7.08
C LEU A 47 -14.53 5.27 -5.89
N ASN A 48 -15.47 6.19 -6.13
CA ASN A 48 -16.31 6.77 -5.08
C ASN A 48 -17.42 5.80 -4.64
N LYS A 49 -17.91 4.95 -5.54
CA LYS A 49 -18.91 3.91 -5.23
C LYS A 49 -18.32 2.74 -4.45
N ILE A 50 -17.06 2.42 -4.73
CA ILE A 50 -16.32 1.40 -4.01
C ILE A 50 -16.02 1.95 -2.61
N LYS A 51 -16.54 1.28 -1.58
CA LYS A 51 -16.32 1.63 -0.16
C LYS A 51 -14.89 1.28 0.32
N LEU A 52 -13.89 1.41 -0.54
CA LEU A 52 -12.49 1.22 -0.18
C LEU A 52 -11.96 2.53 0.40
N ASN A 53 -11.41 2.49 1.60
CA ASN A 53 -10.85 3.67 2.24
C ASN A 53 -9.33 3.71 2.02
N LEU A 54 -8.84 4.75 1.33
CA LEU A 54 -7.41 4.99 1.09
C LEU A 54 -6.58 4.96 2.38
N ILE A 55 -7.10 5.57 3.47
CA ILE A 55 -6.41 5.60 4.77
C ILE A 55 -6.28 4.18 5.34
N SER A 56 -7.31 3.34 5.15
CA SER A 56 -7.28 1.95 5.60
C SER A 56 -6.27 1.13 4.80
N VAL A 57 -6.21 1.32 3.47
CA VAL A 57 -5.21 0.70 2.60
C VAL A 57 -3.79 1.12 3.00
N HIS A 58 -3.57 2.41 3.27
CA HIS A 58 -2.30 2.94 3.74
C HIS A 58 -1.85 2.31 5.06
N LYS A 59 -2.73 2.27 6.07
CA LYS A 59 -2.44 1.66 7.38
C LYS A 59 -2.13 0.17 7.25
N LEU A 60 -2.89 -0.55 6.43
CA LEU A 60 -2.64 -1.97 6.16
C LEU A 60 -1.28 -2.19 5.50
N ARG A 61 -0.91 -1.36 4.51
CA ARG A 61 0.42 -1.41 3.88
C ARG A 61 1.52 -1.19 4.91
N GLN A 62 1.40 -0.15 5.75
CA GLN A 62 2.37 0.12 6.81
C GLN A 62 2.49 -1.05 7.79
N GLN A 63 1.37 -1.65 8.19
CA GLN A 63 1.38 -2.83 9.06
C GLN A 63 2.09 -4.01 8.38
N ILE A 64 1.76 -4.32 7.12
CA ILE A 64 2.37 -5.44 6.37
C ILE A 64 3.88 -5.22 6.20
N GLN A 65 4.31 -4.00 5.85
CA GLN A 65 5.72 -3.71 5.58
C GLN A 65 6.56 -3.55 6.85
N ASN A 66 6.03 -2.86 7.88
CA ASN A 66 6.80 -2.52 9.09
C ASN A 66 6.67 -3.59 10.17
N LYS A 67 5.49 -4.20 10.34
CA LYS A 67 5.22 -5.18 11.39
C LYS A 67 5.42 -6.61 10.91
N ASP A 68 4.88 -6.93 9.74
CA ASP A 68 4.96 -8.30 9.19
C ASP A 68 6.27 -8.50 8.37
N GLY A 69 6.99 -7.42 8.02
CA GLY A 69 8.27 -7.47 7.30
C GLY A 69 8.15 -7.85 5.82
N LEU A 70 6.93 -7.88 5.28
CA LEU A 70 6.63 -8.37 3.94
C LEU A 70 6.58 -7.23 2.91
N TYR A 71 6.93 -7.56 1.66
CA TYR A 71 6.88 -6.63 0.52
C TYR A 71 7.52 -5.27 0.81
N PRO A 72 8.78 -5.23 1.29
CA PRO A 72 9.43 -3.99 1.68
C PRO A 72 9.44 -3.01 0.51
N ALA A 73 9.28 -1.72 0.85
CA ALA A 73 9.57 -0.64 -0.08
C ALA A 73 11.01 -0.77 -0.58
N THR A 74 11.26 -0.34 -1.82
CA THR A 74 12.59 -0.40 -2.45
C THR A 74 13.65 0.22 -1.55
N ASP A 75 14.88 -0.29 -1.59
CA ASP A 75 15.94 0.09 -0.65
C ASP A 75 16.25 1.60 -0.66
N GLU A 76 16.04 2.29 -1.78
CA GLU A 76 16.14 3.75 -1.89
C GLU A 76 15.18 4.49 -0.94
N ILE A 77 13.95 4.01 -0.77
CA ILE A 77 12.96 4.65 0.12
C ILE A 77 13.28 4.37 1.58
N LYS A 78 13.81 3.17 1.90
CA LYS A 78 14.34 2.89 3.24
C LYS A 78 15.48 3.83 3.59
N TYR A 79 16.38 4.09 2.64
CA TYR A 79 17.48 5.03 2.83
C TYR A 79 16.99 6.46 3.08
N ILE A 80 16.02 6.95 2.29
CA ILE A 80 15.42 8.27 2.50
C ILE A 80 14.75 8.38 3.87
N ARG A 81 14.02 7.33 4.31
CA ARG A 81 13.39 7.31 5.64
C ARG A 81 14.42 7.36 6.77
N ASN A 82 15.44 6.51 6.71
CA ASN A 82 16.53 6.54 7.69
C ASN A 82 17.28 7.88 7.70
N LYS A 83 17.47 8.50 6.54
CA LYS A 83 18.11 9.82 6.45
C LYS A 83 17.27 10.90 7.13
N ARG A 84 15.96 10.93 6.87
CA ARG A 84 15.03 11.88 7.52
C ARG A 84 14.94 11.66 9.03
N GLU A 85 14.91 10.41 9.50
CA GLU A 85 14.93 10.12 10.93
C GLU A 85 16.21 10.63 11.61
N LYS A 86 17.37 10.46 10.95
CA LYS A 86 18.64 11.03 11.44
C LYS A 86 18.63 12.55 11.45
N GLU A 87 18.11 13.20 10.41
CA GLU A 87 17.98 14.66 10.34
C GLU A 87 17.07 15.22 11.45
N ILE A 88 15.91 14.59 11.68
CA ILE A 88 14.99 14.96 12.77
C ILE A 88 15.67 14.78 14.13
N LYS A 89 16.34 13.65 14.35
CA LYS A 89 17.06 13.38 15.60
C LYS A 89 18.16 14.41 15.85
N ASN A 90 18.91 14.78 14.82
CA ASN A 90 19.95 15.81 14.93
C ASN A 90 19.36 17.20 15.22
N TYR A 91 18.20 17.53 14.64
CA TYR A 91 17.51 18.80 14.92
C TYR A 91 16.94 18.86 16.35
N MET A 92 16.48 17.74 16.91
CA MET A 92 15.96 17.70 18.30
C MET A 92 17.04 17.76 19.38
N ILE A 93 18.30 17.50 19.03
CA ILE A 93 19.45 17.50 19.97
C ILE A 93 20.24 18.82 19.88
N SER A 94 20.07 19.58 18.79
CA SER A 94 20.69 20.90 18.59
C SER A 94 19.86 22.03 19.17
#